data_AF-A0A3B9VMD3-F1
#
_entry.id   AF-A0A3B9VMD3-F1
#
_cell.length_a   1.000
_cell.length_b   1.000
_cell.length_c   1.000
_cell.angle_alpha   90.00
_cell.angle_beta   90.00
_cell.angle_gamma   90.00
#
_symmetry.space_group_name_H-M   'P 1'
#
loop_
_entity.id
_entity.type
_entity.pdbx_description
1 polymer ?
#
loop_
_entity_poly.entity_id
_entity_poly.type
_entity_poly.pdbx_seq_one_letter_code
_entity_poly.pdbx_strand_id
1 'polypeptide(L)'
;MGGSSMTPLTLRGIFGKPGPGSPGLRLHALDTVNPASIASVADSLDLSRTLFFVSSKSGTTVEPLSLEAYFRSQLSVNAAGSSSGLSSAGPGRRNFVALTDPGTPMSERARAGEFGTWMATPEDAGGR
;
A
#
# COMPACT_ATOMS: atom_id res chain seq x y z
N MET A 1 8.87 -6.09 -1.81
CA MET A 1 9.86 -6.28 -2.87
C MET A 1 10.02 -7.78 -3.15
N GLY A 2 10.29 -8.17 -4.40
CA GLY A 2 10.45 -9.59 -4.78
C GLY A 2 9.12 -10.32 -5.05
N GLY A 3 8.82 -11.41 -4.33
CA GLY A 3 7.61 -12.18 -4.62
C GLY A 3 6.29 -11.42 -4.35
N SER A 4 6.33 -10.42 -3.45
CA SER A 4 5.19 -9.53 -3.18
C SER A 4 4.88 -8.52 -4.29
N SER A 5 5.74 -8.38 -5.31
CA SER A 5 5.53 -7.49 -6.47
C SER A 5 5.37 -8.27 -7.79
N MET A 6 6.06 -9.40 -7.94
CA MET A 6 6.05 -10.21 -9.17
C MET A 6 4.67 -10.77 -9.51
N THR A 7 3.95 -11.33 -8.54
CA THR A 7 2.60 -11.85 -8.77
C THR A 7 1.62 -10.74 -9.18
N PRO A 8 1.52 -9.59 -8.47
CA PRO A 8 0.71 -8.46 -8.93
C PRO A 8 1.04 -7.98 -10.35
N LEU A 9 2.33 -7.85 -10.69
CA LEU A 9 2.75 -7.43 -12.03
C LEU A 9 2.35 -8.43 -13.11
N THR A 10 2.50 -9.72 -12.83
CA THR A 10 2.10 -10.80 -13.75
C THR A 10 0.59 -10.80 -13.98
N LEU A 11 -0.20 -10.72 -12.89
CA LEU A 11 -1.67 -10.66 -12.98
C LEU A 11 -2.15 -9.42 -13.74
N ARG A 12 -1.50 -8.26 -13.55
CA ARG A 12 -1.77 -7.06 -14.35
C ARG A 12 -1.49 -7.28 -15.83
N GLY A 13 -0.41 -7.98 -16.18
CA GLY A 13 -0.09 -8.30 -17.59
C GLY A 13 -1.17 -9.14 -18.26
N ILE A 14 -1.74 -10.10 -17.52
CA ILE A 14 -2.76 -11.04 -18.02
C ILE A 14 -4.16 -10.40 -18.04
N PHE A 15 -4.55 -9.71 -16.97
CA PHE A 15 -5.92 -9.25 -16.72
C PHE A 15 -6.09 -7.72 -16.75
N GLY A 16 -5.05 -6.95 -17.04
CA GLY A 16 -5.06 -5.49 -16.93
C GLY A 16 -5.93 -4.74 -17.94
N LYS A 17 -6.52 -5.44 -18.92
CA LYS A 17 -7.51 -4.85 -19.85
C LYS A 17 -8.90 -4.99 -19.24
N PRO A 18 -9.60 -3.88 -18.95
CA PRO A 18 -10.94 -3.95 -18.40
C PRO A 18 -11.88 -4.66 -19.37
N GLY A 19 -12.74 -5.53 -18.84
CA GLY A 19 -13.84 -6.09 -19.62
C GLY A 19 -14.89 -5.01 -19.96
N PRO A 20 -15.79 -5.28 -20.92
CA PRO A 20 -16.88 -4.37 -21.25
C PRO A 20 -17.70 -3.98 -20.01
N GLY A 21 -17.92 -2.68 -19.80
CA GLY A 21 -18.71 -2.15 -18.69
C GLY A 21 -18.00 -2.10 -17.32
N SER A 22 -16.72 -2.50 -17.23
CA SER A 22 -15.95 -2.40 -15.99
C SER A 22 -15.15 -1.09 -15.93
N PRO A 23 -15.28 -0.27 -14.87
CA PRO A 23 -14.36 0.84 -14.63
C PRO A 23 -13.01 0.23 -14.29
N GLY A 24 -12.09 0.20 -15.26
CA GLY A 24 -10.77 -0.39 -15.08
C GLY A 24 -10.04 0.13 -13.85
N LEU A 25 -9.38 -0.76 -13.11
CA LEU A 25 -8.54 -0.37 -11.98
C LEU A 25 -7.07 -0.30 -12.43
N ARG A 26 -6.41 0.83 -12.19
CA ARG A 26 -4.97 0.97 -12.42
C ARG A 26 -4.21 0.28 -11.28
N LEU A 27 -3.32 -0.66 -11.62
CA LEU A 27 -2.42 -1.31 -10.66
C LEU A 27 -0.98 -0.85 -10.87
N HIS A 28 -0.36 -0.35 -9.80
CA HIS A 28 1.06 -0.05 -9.73
C HIS A 28 1.71 -0.96 -8.69
N ALA A 29 2.85 -1.57 -9.03
CA ALA A 29 3.69 -2.28 -8.06
C ALA A 29 4.97 -1.47 -7.85
N LEU A 30 5.19 -1.00 -6.63
CA LEU A 30 6.41 -0.31 -6.25
C LEU A 30 7.38 -1.31 -5.63
N ASP A 31 8.30 -1.78 -6.46
CA ASP A 31 9.36 -2.72 -6.10
C ASP A 31 10.75 -2.10 -6.28
N THR A 32 10.89 -0.86 -5.82
CA THR A 32 12.11 -0.09 -5.99
C THR A 32 12.24 0.92 -4.86
N VAL A 33 13.48 1.27 -4.54
CA VAL A 33 13.85 2.37 -3.64
C VAL A 33 14.38 3.59 -4.42
N ASN A 34 14.30 3.57 -5.76
CA ASN A 34 14.73 4.70 -6.58
C ASN A 34 13.74 5.87 -6.42
N PRO A 35 14.20 7.03 -5.88
CA PRO A 35 13.32 8.16 -5.59
C PRO A 35 12.66 8.74 -6.86
N ALA A 36 13.35 8.74 -8.00
CA ALA A 36 12.78 9.25 -9.26
C ALA A 36 11.62 8.38 -9.75
N SER A 37 11.75 7.05 -9.64
CA SER A 37 10.68 6.12 -10.00
C SER A 37 9.48 6.26 -9.06
N ILE A 38 9.73 6.41 -7.76
CA ILE A 38 8.68 6.60 -6.75
C ILE A 38 7.93 7.92 -6.99
N ALA A 39 8.65 9.02 -7.21
CA ALA A 39 8.08 10.34 -7.48
C ALA A 39 7.22 10.32 -8.76
N SER A 40 7.74 9.74 -9.85
CA SER A 40 7.00 9.61 -11.10
C SER A 40 5.68 8.84 -10.93
N VAL A 41 5.65 7.80 -10.11
CA VAL A 41 4.42 7.09 -9.79
C VAL A 41 3.51 7.97 -8.94
N ALA A 42 4.04 8.61 -7.88
CA ALA A 42 3.25 9.49 -7.01
C ALA A 42 2.55 10.61 -7.78
N ASP A 43 3.24 11.26 -8.72
CA ASP A 43 2.70 12.34 -9.55
C ASP A 43 1.58 11.86 -10.51
N SER A 44 1.51 10.55 -10.80
CA SER A 44 0.50 9.96 -11.68
C SER A 44 -0.79 9.52 -10.97
N LEU A 45 -0.84 9.66 -9.64
CA LEU A 45 -1.90 9.15 -8.77
C LEU A 45 -2.74 10.29 -8.18
N ASP A 46 -4.06 10.11 -8.16
CA ASP A 46 -4.92 10.84 -7.24
C ASP A 46 -4.87 10.11 -5.88
N LEU A 47 -4.03 10.60 -4.96
CA LEU A 47 -3.81 9.95 -3.67
C LEU A 47 -5.10 9.81 -2.85
N SER A 48 -6.06 10.72 -3.00
CA SER A 48 -7.33 10.67 -2.27
C SER A 48 -8.20 9.47 -2.69
N ARG A 49 -8.02 9.00 -3.93
CA ARG A 49 -8.73 7.86 -4.54
C ARG A 49 -7.85 6.62 -4.72
N THR A 50 -6.65 6.64 -4.17
CA THR A 50 -5.70 5.51 -4.29
C THR A 50 -5.75 4.62 -3.06
N LEU A 51 -5.72 3.30 -3.28
CA LEU A 51 -5.59 2.28 -2.23
C LEU A 51 -4.19 1.68 -2.28
N PHE A 52 -3.49 1.69 -1.15
CA PHE A 52 -2.14 1.17 -0.96
C PHE A 52 -2.18 -0.17 -0.24
N PHE A 53 -1.58 -1.18 -0.84
CA PHE A 53 -1.31 -2.46 -0.20
C PHE A 53 0.14 -2.49 0.28
N VAL A 54 0.34 -2.45 1.60
CA VAL A 54 1.67 -2.56 2.20
C VAL A 54 1.90 -4.02 2.53
N SER A 55 2.79 -4.67 1.78
CA SER A 55 3.07 -6.10 1.92
C SER A 55 4.47 -6.34 2.48
N SER A 56 4.52 -6.95 3.66
CA SER A 56 5.76 -7.33 4.35
C SER A 56 5.47 -8.50 5.27
N LYS A 57 5.92 -9.72 4.92
CA LYS A 57 5.68 -10.92 5.75
C LYS A 57 6.14 -10.71 7.20
N SER A 58 7.37 -10.22 7.39
CA SER A 58 7.94 -9.93 8.72
C SER A 58 7.35 -8.71 9.42
N GLY A 59 6.54 -7.91 8.71
CA GLY A 59 6.09 -6.60 9.19
C GLY A 59 7.19 -5.56 9.43
N THR A 60 8.45 -5.84 9.04
CA THR A 60 9.62 -5.03 9.39
C THR A 60 10.52 -4.70 8.21
N THR A 61 10.19 -5.14 6.99
CA THR A 61 11.03 -4.85 5.81
C THR A 61 11.08 -3.34 5.56
N VAL A 62 12.29 -2.78 5.45
CA VAL A 62 12.53 -1.32 5.46
C VAL A 62 11.89 -0.66 4.25
N GLU A 63 11.97 -1.28 3.09
CA GLU A 63 11.53 -0.73 1.80
C GLU A 63 10.01 -0.48 1.75
N PRO A 64 9.12 -1.48 2.02
CA PRO A 64 7.68 -1.22 2.06
C PRO A 64 7.27 -0.28 3.20
N LEU A 65 7.96 -0.30 4.35
CA LEU A 65 7.68 0.61 5.46
C LEU A 65 8.08 2.06 5.12
N SER A 66 9.18 2.24 4.40
CA SER A 66 9.64 3.55 3.94
C SER A 66 8.70 4.13 2.89
N LEU A 67 8.22 3.29 1.96
CA LEU A 67 7.19 3.67 0.99
C LEU A 67 5.86 4.03 1.68
N GLU A 68 5.43 3.24 2.67
CA GLU A 68 4.26 3.54 3.50
C GLU A 68 4.39 4.95 4.12
N ALA A 69 5.50 5.21 4.81
CA ALA A 69 5.75 6.49 5.47
C ALA A 69 5.72 7.65 4.48
N TYR A 70 6.32 7.49 3.30
CA TYR A 70 6.31 8.47 2.22
C TYR A 70 4.88 8.78 1.73
N PHE A 71 4.07 7.78 1.39
CA PHE A 71 2.71 8.06 0.89
C PHE A 71 1.78 8.60 1.97
N ARG A 72 1.98 8.21 3.24
CA ARG A 72 1.26 8.81 4.37
C ARG A 72 1.60 10.28 4.55
N SER A 73 2.86 10.67 4.41
CA SER A 73 3.26 12.07 4.51
C SER A 73 2.64 12.89 3.37
N GLN A 74 2.63 12.38 2.14
CA GLN A 74 1.98 13.04 1.00
C GLN A 74 0.47 13.22 1.20
N LEU A 75 -0.22 12.21 1.74
CA LEU A 75 -1.63 12.31 2.11
C LEU A 75 -1.89 13.34 3.21
N SER A 76 -0.97 13.47 4.17
CA SER A 76 -1.09 14.46 5.25
C SER A 76 -0.95 15.90 4.76
N VAL A 77 0.00 16.16 3.84
CA VAL A 77 0.20 17.47 3.22
C VAL A 77 -1.04 17.88 2.42
N ASN A 78 -1.60 16.95 1.64
CA ASN A 78 -2.82 17.20 0.88
C ASN A 78 -4.05 17.40 1.78
N ALA A 79 -4.11 16.70 2.92
CA ALA A 79 -5.18 16.84 3.90
C ALA A 79 -5.07 18.13 4.73
N ALA A 80 -3.89 18.70 4.95
CA ALA A 80 -3.77 19.97 5.69
C ALA A 80 -4.51 21.15 5.04
N GLY A 81 -4.82 21.06 3.74
CA GLY A 81 -5.69 22.00 3.01
C GLY A 81 -7.19 21.70 3.09
N SER A 82 -7.60 20.57 3.70
CA SER A 82 -9.00 20.14 3.86
C SER A 82 -9.26 19.78 5.33
N SER A 83 -10.24 20.41 5.97
CA SER A 83 -10.55 20.32 7.42
C SER A 83 -11.03 18.95 7.95
N SER A 84 -10.62 17.84 7.35
CA SER A 84 -10.85 16.48 7.83
C SER A 84 -9.81 16.14 8.90
N GLY A 85 -10.23 16.22 10.16
CA GLY A 85 -9.41 16.08 11.37
C GLY A 85 -8.41 14.93 11.38
N LEU A 86 -7.24 15.22 11.97
CA LEU A 86 -6.23 14.23 12.35
C LEU A 86 -6.87 13.19 13.29
N SER A 87 -7.18 12.01 12.77
CA SER A 87 -7.45 10.84 13.61
C SER A 87 -6.15 10.33 14.22
N SER A 88 -6.18 9.86 15.47
CA SER A 88 -5.04 9.19 16.12
C SER A 88 -4.50 7.97 15.36
N ALA A 89 -5.24 7.50 14.35
CA ALA A 89 -4.89 6.40 13.46
C ALA A 89 -3.97 6.79 12.26
N GLY A 90 -3.48 8.02 12.22
CA GLY A 90 -2.60 8.51 11.16
C GLY A 90 -3.33 8.96 9.88
N PRO A 91 -2.64 9.74 9.02
CA PRO A 91 -3.23 10.29 7.80
C PRO A 91 -3.60 9.19 6.81
N GLY A 92 -4.75 9.37 6.15
CA GLY A 92 -5.17 8.49 5.07
C GLY A 92 -5.44 7.05 5.48
N ARG A 93 -5.79 6.76 6.75
CA ARG A 93 -6.08 5.39 7.25
C ARG A 93 -6.87 4.53 6.25
N ARG A 94 -7.95 5.08 5.66
CA ARG A 94 -8.83 4.36 4.72
C ARG A 94 -8.15 4.00 3.39
N ASN A 95 -7.01 4.62 3.07
CA ASN A 95 -6.22 4.39 1.88
C ASN A 95 -5.19 3.25 2.07
N PHE A 96 -4.98 2.70 3.27
CA PHE A 96 -3.96 1.68 3.51
C PHE A 96 -4.53 0.34 3.96
N VAL A 97 -4.01 -0.73 3.36
CA VAL A 97 -4.24 -2.14 3.72
C VAL A 97 -2.90 -2.80 4.07
N ALA A 98 -2.81 -3.42 5.24
CA ALA A 98 -1.62 -4.18 5.64
C ALA A 98 -1.76 -5.66 5.25
N LEU A 99 -0.71 -6.24 4.67
CA LEU A 99 -0.56 -7.66 4.37
C LEU A 99 0.70 -8.17 5.05
N THR A 100 0.54 -8.89 6.16
CA THR A 100 1.64 -9.25 7.08
C THR A 100 1.27 -10.46 7.92
N ASP A 101 2.26 -11.17 8.47
CA ASP A 101 1.99 -12.31 9.35
C ASP A 101 1.40 -11.84 10.69
N PRO A 102 0.57 -12.68 11.36
CA PRO A 102 0.11 -12.42 12.71
C PRO A 102 1.26 -12.24 13.71
N GLY A 103 1.11 -11.32 14.66
CA GLY A 103 2.10 -11.11 15.74
C GLY A 103 3.33 -10.30 15.32
N THR A 104 3.36 -9.82 14.08
CA THR A 104 4.38 -8.87 13.62
C THR A 104 4.07 -7.45 14.07
N PRO A 105 5.08 -6.55 14.16
CA PRO A 105 4.86 -5.14 14.48
C PRO A 105 3.85 -4.44 13.56
N MET A 106 3.86 -4.76 12.26
CA MET A 106 2.86 -4.24 11.32
C MET A 106 1.45 -4.76 11.63
N SER A 107 1.29 -6.01 12.05
CA SER A 107 -0.02 -6.55 12.45
C SER A 107 -0.55 -5.89 13.72
N GLU A 108 0.33 -5.52 14.64
CA GLU A 108 -0.03 -4.77 15.86
C GLU A 108 -0.48 -3.35 15.53
N ARG A 109 0.28 -2.63 14.69
CA ARG A 109 -0.10 -1.31 14.16
C ARG A 109 -1.45 -1.34 13.43
N ALA A 110 -1.69 -2.37 12.64
CA ALA A 110 -2.97 -2.57 11.97
C ALA A 110 -4.12 -2.79 12.95
N ARG A 111 -3.93 -3.61 14.00
CA ARG A 111 -4.93 -3.82 15.06
C ARG A 111 -5.15 -2.56 15.91
N ALA A 112 -4.12 -1.74 16.09
CA ALA A 112 -4.22 -0.43 16.73
C ALA A 112 -4.98 0.61 15.88
N GLY A 113 -5.35 0.26 14.64
CA GLY A 113 -6.21 1.06 13.79
C GLY A 113 -5.49 1.92 12.77
N GLU A 114 -4.16 1.83 12.62
CA GLU A 114 -3.38 2.65 11.67
C GLU A 114 -3.71 2.36 10.19
N PHE A 115 -4.35 1.22 9.93
CA PHE A 115 -4.77 0.78 8.61
C PHE A 115 -6.30 0.70 8.53
N GLY A 116 -6.85 0.88 7.32
CA GLY A 116 -8.28 0.75 7.07
C GLY A 116 -8.75 -0.69 7.31
N THR A 117 -7.93 -1.65 6.91
CA THR A 117 -8.06 -3.08 7.19
C THR A 117 -6.70 -3.77 7.08
N TRP A 118 -6.62 -5.04 7.46
CA TRP A 118 -5.44 -5.88 7.25
C TRP A 118 -5.84 -7.33 6.98
N MET A 119 -4.97 -8.07 6.31
CA MET A 119 -5.11 -9.51 6.13
C MET A 119 -3.85 -10.22 6.55
N ALA A 120 -4.01 -11.33 7.26
CA ALA A 120 -2.90 -12.21 7.61
C ALA A 120 -2.39 -12.91 6.35
N THR A 121 -1.07 -12.94 6.17
CA THR A 121 -0.43 -13.84 5.22
C THR A 121 -0.36 -15.26 5.83
N PRO A 122 -0.53 -16.33 5.03
CA PRO A 122 -0.35 -17.69 5.54
C PRO A 122 1.09 -17.92 6.01
N GLU A 123 1.26 -18.36 7.26
CA GLU A 123 2.60 -18.54 7.87
C GLU A 123 3.41 -19.61 7.13
N ASP A 124 2.74 -20.63 6.60
CA ASP A 124 3.27 -21.75 5.83
C ASP A 124 3.54 -21.44 4.35
N ALA A 125 3.11 -20.27 3.86
CA ALA A 125 3.42 -19.81 2.52
C ALA A 125 4.70 -18.95 2.51
N GLY A 126 5.71 -19.40 1.78
CA GLY A 126 6.87 -18.58 1.44
C GLY A 126 6.48 -17.37 0.58
N GLY A 127 7.34 -16.36 0.51
CA GLY A 127 7.07 -15.18 -0.31
C GLY A 127 7.05 -15.41 -1.83
N ARG A 128 7.38 -16.62 -2.31
CA ARG A 128 7.47 -17.01 -3.72
C ARG A 128 6.76 -18.34 -3.96
#